data_AF-A0A951H8J9-F1
#
_entry.id   AF-A0A951H8J9-F1
#
_cell.length_a   1.000
_cell.length_b   1.000
_cell.length_c   1.000
_cell.angle_alpha   90.00
_cell.angle_beta   90.00
_cell.angle_gamma   90.00
#
_symmetry.space_group_name_H-M   'P 1'
#
loop_
_entity.id
_entity.type
_entity.pdbx_description
1 polymer ?
#
loop_
_entity_poly.entity_id
_entity_poly.type
_entity_poly.pdbx_seq_one_letter_code
_entity_poly.pdbx_strand_id
1 'polypeptide(L)'
;MRHRVLQLLSRRILSAYKRGLNTMPVSRTKQKRPANFAILPYLKTSEPVYIFDLVFRSIKDTNHLSPSDKGRLSEISSLFFLAHHLRITDMVYVTLPDTGDEEIRRKQQKQLSVAQILIGYLYTSPSTNGEPFYSFEHSSIYFFDPTMVSEYALESSERTENLWPPDSRPIYNRRYDTPGYTVHLNFTSSFFVASGSRIYPPAHRIWLNSSQDLRTELLMYSVNARNWAIIEFFKNIEDNDSEFSTRVINALEWYNRSASINAAEEIALLSVAIGLETLLGLEQGDGFTKRFKEAVQILIGPTPQLGEWIEQFYKARSKIVHHGKWHTLMYQTRESLSNKSEKKKIKKDMEQGTGHGALVTHGRRVFRLCVNAILSGAMTAEQTRLGSWFINNQERLINICKILNQTEKTAPQRLVDIRQEVLDLHEFWAGSEKIIELETLVAAGKLIAKTYVETNPRIPNNIRSSIEQIINTSNKVDIAQRLDNFKSLAEDIQKWKKDNSFLRTMQGRELRLFKMKEDSISILRVFLEYAAMPHIELKALTEALSPPQ
;
A
#
# COMPACT_ATOMS: atom_id res chain seq x y z
N MET A 1 -16.85 -8.31 -25.97
CA MET A 1 -15.79 -7.32 -25.65
C MET A 1 -15.17 -7.49 -24.26
N ARG A 2 -15.94 -7.58 -23.16
CA ARG A 2 -15.40 -7.70 -21.78
C ARG A 2 -14.42 -8.88 -21.57
N HIS A 3 -14.65 -10.04 -22.19
CA HIS A 3 -13.76 -11.19 -22.08
C HIS A 3 -12.40 -11.02 -22.81
N ARG A 4 -12.37 -10.25 -23.91
CA ARG A 4 -11.14 -9.92 -24.66
C ARG A 4 -10.27 -8.89 -23.91
N VAL A 5 -10.90 -7.94 -23.21
CA VAL A 5 -10.19 -6.96 -22.38
C VAL A 5 -9.51 -7.63 -21.18
N LEU A 6 -10.16 -8.61 -20.55
CA LEU A 6 -9.58 -9.40 -19.45
C LEU A 6 -8.39 -10.28 -19.89
N GLN A 7 -8.45 -10.88 -21.09
CA GLN A 7 -7.32 -11.64 -21.64
C GLN A 7 -6.14 -10.75 -22.09
N LEU A 8 -6.41 -9.51 -22.50
CA LEU A 8 -5.36 -8.55 -22.87
C LEU A 8 -4.64 -7.96 -21.64
N LEU A 9 -5.36 -7.75 -20.54
CA LEU A 9 -4.78 -7.30 -19.27
C LEU A 9 -3.91 -8.38 -18.62
N SER A 10 -4.35 -9.64 -18.60
CA SER A 10 -3.55 -10.74 -18.06
C SER A 10 -2.25 -10.96 -18.86
N ARG A 11 -2.30 -10.85 -20.20
CA ARG A 11 -1.11 -10.95 -21.07
C ARG A 11 -0.14 -9.76 -20.91
N ARG A 12 -0.64 -8.54 -20.66
CA ARG A 12 0.21 -7.37 -20.41
C ARG A 12 0.95 -7.45 -19.07
N ILE A 13 0.27 -7.91 -18.02
CA ILE A 13 0.85 -8.16 -16.69
C ILE A 13 1.94 -9.26 -16.78
N LEU A 14 1.66 -10.37 -17.48
CA LEU A 14 2.64 -11.44 -17.72
C LEU A 14 3.86 -11.00 -18.56
N SER A 15 3.69 -10.09 -19.53
CA SER A 15 4.81 -9.60 -20.37
C SER A 15 5.68 -8.55 -19.67
N ALA A 16 5.11 -7.79 -18.73
CA ALA A 16 5.87 -6.87 -17.89
C ALA A 16 6.74 -7.66 -16.89
N TYR A 17 6.19 -8.75 -16.34
CA TYR A 17 6.88 -9.63 -15.40
C TYR A 17 8.02 -10.46 -16.04
N LYS A 18 7.82 -11.01 -17.25
CA LYS A 18 8.90 -11.70 -17.99
C LYS A 18 10.10 -10.80 -18.34
N ARG A 19 9.91 -9.48 -18.38
CA ARG A 19 10.98 -8.52 -18.66
C ARG A 19 11.80 -8.12 -17.43
N GLY A 20 11.31 -8.38 -16.21
CA GLY A 20 12.05 -8.22 -14.96
C GLY A 20 12.97 -9.39 -14.59
N LEU A 21 12.72 -10.58 -15.14
CA LEU A 21 13.45 -11.82 -14.80
C LEU A 21 14.81 -12.00 -15.53
N ASN A 22 15.12 -11.19 -16.55
CA ASN A 22 16.31 -11.40 -17.41
C ASN A 22 17.54 -10.53 -17.07
N THR A 23 17.58 -9.90 -15.89
CA THR A 23 18.77 -9.15 -15.44
C THR A 23 19.04 -9.37 -13.97
N MET A 24 19.51 -10.57 -13.62
CA MET A 24 20.21 -10.82 -12.36
C MET A 24 21.60 -11.39 -12.72
N PRO A 25 22.71 -10.79 -12.26
CA PRO A 25 24.02 -11.34 -12.49
C PRO A 25 24.16 -12.66 -11.71
N VAL A 26 24.60 -13.71 -12.40
CA VAL A 26 24.94 -15.00 -11.79
C VAL A 26 26.19 -14.80 -10.94
N SER A 27 25.98 -14.51 -9.66
CA SER A 27 27.02 -14.44 -8.64
C SER A 27 27.24 -15.84 -8.04
N ARG A 28 28.52 -16.12 -7.74
CA ARG A 28 29.09 -17.40 -7.27
C ARG A 28 28.25 -18.09 -6.20
N THR A 29 28.19 -19.42 -6.30
CA THR A 29 27.50 -20.38 -5.42
C THR A 29 27.87 -20.21 -3.94
N LYS A 30 27.19 -19.31 -3.24
CA LYS A 30 26.98 -19.44 -1.79
C LYS A 30 26.03 -20.62 -1.57
N GLN A 31 26.35 -21.51 -0.64
CA GLN A 31 25.42 -22.56 -0.20
C GLN A 31 24.06 -21.92 0.09
N LYS A 32 23.04 -22.34 -0.67
CA LYS A 32 21.71 -21.76 -0.60
C LYS A 32 21.13 -22.16 0.76
N ARG A 33 20.98 -21.19 1.66
CA ARG A 33 20.35 -21.42 2.96
C ARG A 33 18.93 -21.94 2.77
N PRO A 34 18.43 -22.78 3.69
CA PRO A 34 17.07 -23.29 3.62
C PRO A 34 16.07 -22.12 3.60
N ALA A 35 15.08 -22.18 2.71
CA ALA A 35 14.02 -21.17 2.66
C ALA A 35 13.15 -21.18 3.93
N ASN A 36 12.62 -20.02 4.31
CA ASN A 36 11.64 -19.90 5.39
C ASN A 36 10.23 -20.08 4.83
N PHE A 37 9.32 -20.60 5.67
CA PHE A 37 7.94 -20.85 5.28
C PHE A 37 6.97 -20.06 6.15
N ALA A 38 5.97 -19.47 5.52
CA ALA A 38 4.81 -18.94 6.22
C ALA A 38 3.57 -19.74 5.84
N ILE A 39 2.78 -20.16 6.83
CA ILE A 39 1.60 -21.01 6.63
C ILE A 39 0.35 -20.26 7.12
N LEU A 40 -0.68 -20.28 6.28
CA LEU A 40 -2.06 -19.90 6.62
C LEU A 40 -2.87 -21.21 6.68
N PRO A 41 -2.93 -21.86 7.86
CA PRO A 41 -3.45 -23.23 7.97
C PRO A 41 -4.97 -23.29 7.83
N TYR A 42 -5.68 -22.18 8.01
CA TYR A 42 -7.14 -22.14 7.99
C TYR A 42 -7.71 -21.61 6.67
N LEU A 43 -6.84 -21.43 5.67
CA LEU A 43 -7.20 -21.01 4.31
C LEU A 43 -6.78 -22.09 3.32
N LYS A 44 -7.53 -22.21 2.22
CA LYS A 44 -7.10 -22.97 1.03
C LYS A 44 -7.09 -22.08 -0.20
N THR A 45 -6.36 -22.50 -1.21
CA THR A 45 -6.34 -21.84 -2.52
C THR A 45 -6.26 -22.88 -3.63
N SER A 46 -7.02 -22.66 -4.70
CA SER A 46 -7.07 -23.49 -5.90
C SER A 46 -5.92 -23.21 -6.86
N GLU A 47 -5.46 -21.95 -6.90
CA GLU A 47 -4.35 -21.50 -7.74
C GLU A 47 -3.38 -20.61 -6.94
N PRO A 48 -2.16 -20.36 -7.45
CA PRO A 48 -1.25 -19.36 -6.90
C PRO A 48 -1.88 -17.97 -6.88
N VAL A 49 -1.73 -17.29 -5.74
CA VAL A 49 -2.20 -15.93 -5.50
C VAL A 49 -1.01 -15.03 -5.27
N TYR A 50 -1.02 -13.87 -5.91
CA TYR A 50 0.04 -12.87 -5.82
C TYR A 50 -0.46 -11.70 -4.98
N ILE A 51 0.23 -11.40 -3.88
CA ILE A 51 0.00 -10.21 -3.06
C ILE A 51 1.39 -9.60 -2.85
N PHE A 52 1.62 -8.39 -3.38
CA PHE A 52 2.96 -7.81 -3.48
C PHE A 52 3.90 -8.73 -4.28
N ASP A 53 5.16 -8.81 -3.85
CA ASP A 53 6.15 -9.80 -4.34
C ASP A 53 5.98 -11.21 -3.74
N LEU A 54 4.95 -11.46 -2.93
CA LEU A 54 4.70 -12.75 -2.29
C LEU A 54 3.77 -13.63 -3.12
N VAL A 55 4.10 -14.93 -3.18
CA VAL A 55 3.29 -15.94 -3.87
C VAL A 55 2.73 -16.92 -2.86
N PHE A 56 1.41 -16.84 -2.66
CA PHE A 56 0.62 -17.72 -1.82
C PHE A 56 0.18 -18.93 -2.64
N ARG A 57 0.48 -20.14 -2.17
CA ARG A 57 0.23 -21.38 -2.90
C ARG A 57 -0.43 -22.42 -2.01
N SER A 58 -1.14 -23.36 -2.63
CA SER A 58 -1.62 -24.55 -1.92
C SER A 58 -0.43 -25.40 -1.51
N ILE A 59 -0.46 -26.03 -0.33
CA ILE A 59 0.53 -27.05 0.07
C ILE A 59 0.61 -28.25 -0.90
N LYS A 60 -0.36 -28.40 -1.80
CA LYS A 60 -0.34 -29.38 -2.89
C LYS A 60 0.50 -28.93 -4.10
N ASP A 61 0.67 -27.62 -4.32
CA ASP A 61 1.49 -27.07 -5.40
C ASP A 61 2.96 -26.94 -4.96
N THR A 62 3.73 -28.02 -5.05
CA THR A 62 5.15 -28.03 -4.60
C THR A 62 6.16 -28.13 -5.75
N ASN A 63 5.71 -28.09 -7.00
CA ASN A 63 6.55 -28.40 -8.17
C ASN A 63 7.76 -27.46 -8.36
N HIS A 64 7.70 -26.26 -7.79
CA HIS A 64 8.75 -25.25 -7.85
C HIS A 64 9.75 -25.33 -6.67
N LEU A 65 9.51 -26.19 -5.69
CA LEU A 65 10.36 -26.36 -4.51
C LEU A 65 11.47 -27.39 -4.75
N SER A 66 12.62 -27.19 -4.09
CA SER A 66 13.67 -28.20 -4.04
C SER A 66 13.21 -29.43 -3.26
N PRO A 67 13.81 -30.63 -3.45
CA PRO A 67 13.45 -31.82 -2.67
C PRO A 67 13.56 -31.61 -1.15
N SER A 68 14.57 -30.87 -0.69
CA SER A 68 14.74 -30.51 0.72
C SER A 68 13.60 -29.62 1.21
N ASP A 69 13.18 -28.64 0.42
CA ASP A 69 12.08 -27.73 0.76
C ASP A 69 10.73 -28.44 0.76
N LYS A 70 10.53 -29.41 -0.13
CA LYS A 70 9.34 -30.28 -0.16
C LYS A 70 9.23 -31.10 1.13
N GLY A 71 10.34 -31.71 1.57
CA GLY A 71 10.40 -32.47 2.82
C GLY A 71 10.02 -31.61 4.03
N ARG A 72 10.61 -30.41 4.14
CA ARG A 72 10.32 -29.47 5.24
C ARG A 72 8.88 -28.95 5.19
N LEU A 73 8.37 -28.59 4.02
CA LEU A 73 6.96 -28.16 3.90
C LEU A 73 6.01 -29.29 4.30
N SER A 74 6.31 -30.53 3.90
CA SER A 74 5.53 -31.71 4.30
C SER A 74 5.54 -31.90 5.82
N GLU A 75 6.71 -31.79 6.45
CA GLU A 75 6.86 -31.84 7.90
C GLU A 75 6.04 -30.74 8.59
N ILE A 76 6.24 -29.48 8.21
CA ILE A 76 5.53 -28.31 8.77
C ILE A 76 4.01 -28.47 8.60
N SER A 77 3.54 -28.87 7.42
CA SER A 77 2.11 -29.05 7.16
C SER A 77 1.49 -30.17 8.01
N SER A 78 2.28 -31.14 8.46
CA SER A 78 1.79 -32.22 9.32
C SER A 78 1.51 -31.77 10.77
N LEU A 79 2.01 -30.59 11.17
CA LEU A 79 1.91 -30.09 12.54
C LEU A 79 0.54 -29.48 12.85
N PHE A 80 -0.31 -29.15 11.88
CA PHE A 80 -1.54 -28.38 12.14
C PHE A 80 -2.78 -29.25 12.36
N PHE A 81 -3.47 -29.00 13.47
CA PHE A 81 -4.68 -29.70 13.89
C PHE A 81 -5.77 -28.72 14.31
N LEU A 82 -7.04 -29.15 14.18
CA LEU A 82 -8.18 -28.53 14.85
C LEU A 82 -8.43 -29.22 16.20
N ALA A 83 -9.50 -28.80 16.88
CA ALA A 83 -10.02 -29.51 18.04
C ALA A 83 -10.24 -31.01 17.74
N HIS A 84 -10.15 -31.84 18.78
CA HIS A 84 -10.31 -33.31 18.70
C HIS A 84 -9.28 -34.02 17.81
N HIS A 85 -8.07 -33.45 17.68
CA HIS A 85 -6.96 -34.04 16.90
C HIS A 85 -7.27 -34.24 15.40
N LEU A 86 -8.16 -33.43 14.83
CA LEU A 86 -8.44 -33.46 13.40
C LEU A 86 -7.32 -32.75 12.64
N ARG A 87 -6.51 -33.50 11.88
CA ARG A 87 -5.41 -32.94 11.09
C ARG A 87 -5.93 -32.13 9.90
N ILE A 88 -5.37 -30.94 9.70
CA ILE A 88 -5.68 -30.11 8.54
C ILE A 88 -4.89 -30.63 7.32
N THR A 89 -5.55 -30.75 6.17
CA THR A 89 -4.94 -31.35 4.95
C THR A 89 -4.85 -30.40 3.76
N ASP A 90 -5.47 -29.23 3.86
CA ASP A 90 -5.46 -28.19 2.86
C ASP A 90 -5.10 -26.87 3.54
N MET A 91 -4.00 -26.27 3.09
CA MET A 91 -3.45 -25.03 3.66
C MET A 91 -2.84 -24.18 2.56
N VAL A 92 -2.63 -22.90 2.86
CA VAL A 92 -1.85 -21.99 2.01
C VAL A 92 -0.46 -21.78 2.61
N TYR A 93 0.57 -21.75 1.78
CA TYR A 93 1.92 -21.40 2.17
C TYR A 93 2.54 -20.31 1.30
N VAL A 94 3.55 -19.65 1.85
CA VAL A 94 4.46 -18.71 1.16
C VAL A 94 5.89 -19.15 1.43
N THR A 95 6.73 -19.13 0.40
CA THR A 95 8.19 -19.31 0.54
C THR A 95 8.89 -17.97 0.61
N LEU A 96 9.71 -17.79 1.64
CA LEU A 96 10.56 -16.62 1.80
C LEU A 96 12.03 -17.06 1.61
N PRO A 97 12.71 -16.61 0.55
CA PRO A 97 14.11 -16.99 0.32
C PRO A 97 14.98 -16.38 1.42
N ASP A 98 15.76 -17.23 2.10
CA ASP A 98 16.78 -16.74 3.03
C ASP A 98 17.99 -16.22 2.23
N THR A 99 18.10 -14.90 2.15
CA THR A 99 19.23 -14.21 1.51
C THR A 99 20.42 -14.04 2.45
N GLY A 100 20.26 -14.34 3.74
CA GLY A 100 21.20 -14.00 4.81
C GLY A 100 21.30 -12.50 5.10
N ASP A 101 20.45 -11.69 4.47
CA ASP A 101 20.38 -10.25 4.64
C ASP A 101 19.19 -9.90 5.53
N GLU A 102 19.49 -9.33 6.70
CA GLU A 102 18.51 -8.96 7.71
C GLU A 102 17.52 -7.89 7.24
N GLU A 103 17.94 -6.96 6.39
CA GLU A 103 17.05 -5.92 5.89
C GLU A 103 16.03 -6.50 4.91
N ILE A 104 16.47 -7.39 4.02
CA ILE A 104 15.59 -8.11 3.09
C ILE A 104 14.60 -8.97 3.88
N ARG A 105 15.08 -9.70 4.90
CA ARG A 105 14.24 -10.53 5.77
C ARG A 105 13.18 -9.69 6.48
N ARG A 106 13.56 -8.54 7.05
CA ARG A 106 12.62 -7.61 7.70
C ARG A 106 11.59 -7.05 6.72
N LYS A 107 12.01 -6.68 5.49
CA LYS A 107 11.09 -6.23 4.43
C LYS A 107 10.06 -7.31 4.09
N GLN A 108 10.51 -8.55 3.91
CA GLN A 108 9.64 -9.69 3.61
C GLN A 108 8.64 -9.99 4.74
N GLN A 109 9.10 -9.96 5.99
CA GLN A 109 8.21 -10.13 7.16
C GLN A 109 7.17 -9.01 7.26
N LYS A 110 7.57 -7.76 6.99
CA LYS A 110 6.65 -6.62 6.93
C LYS A 110 5.60 -6.82 5.82
N GLN A 111 6.01 -7.16 4.60
CA GLN A 111 5.09 -7.48 3.49
C GLN A 111 4.13 -8.62 3.86
N LEU A 112 4.64 -9.65 4.53
CA LEU A 112 3.85 -10.81 4.95
C LEU A 112 2.80 -10.44 6.01
N SER A 113 3.18 -9.58 6.97
CA SER A 113 2.26 -9.02 7.97
C SER A 113 1.18 -8.17 7.31
N VAL A 114 1.55 -7.27 6.39
CA VAL A 114 0.59 -6.45 5.66
C VAL A 114 -0.34 -7.31 4.78
N ALA A 115 0.17 -8.36 4.15
CA ALA A 115 -0.64 -9.30 3.38
C ALA A 115 -1.64 -10.03 4.27
N GLN A 116 -1.22 -10.43 5.48
CA GLN A 116 -2.10 -11.02 6.48
C GLN A 116 -3.21 -10.06 6.90
N ILE A 117 -2.91 -8.78 7.09
CA ILE A 117 -3.90 -7.75 7.43
C ILE A 117 -4.92 -7.57 6.29
N LEU A 118 -4.46 -7.51 5.03
CA LEU A 118 -5.35 -7.48 3.87
C LEU A 118 -6.25 -8.70 3.84
N ILE A 119 -5.69 -9.91 3.95
CA ILE A 119 -6.47 -11.15 3.99
C ILE A 119 -7.49 -11.09 5.13
N GLY A 120 -7.08 -10.74 6.35
CA GLY A 120 -8.00 -10.57 7.48
C GLY A 120 -9.14 -9.60 7.17
N TYR A 121 -8.86 -8.46 6.54
CA TYR A 121 -9.87 -7.46 6.18
C TYR A 121 -10.88 -7.98 5.15
N LEU A 122 -10.42 -8.80 4.21
CA LEU A 122 -11.27 -9.44 3.21
C LEU A 122 -12.23 -10.45 3.87
N TYR A 123 -11.69 -11.29 4.74
CA TYR A 123 -12.40 -12.41 5.35
C TYR A 123 -13.34 -11.98 6.48
N THR A 124 -13.01 -10.91 7.20
CA THR A 124 -13.84 -10.36 8.29
C THR A 124 -14.94 -9.41 7.80
N SER A 125 -15.24 -9.43 6.49
CA SER A 125 -16.32 -8.65 5.89
C SER A 125 -17.67 -8.95 6.56
N PRO A 126 -18.43 -7.94 7.00
CA PRO A 126 -19.72 -8.15 7.66
C PRO A 126 -20.72 -8.73 6.66
N SER A 127 -21.43 -9.77 7.08
CA SER A 127 -22.55 -10.36 6.34
C SER A 127 -23.76 -9.41 6.28
N THR A 128 -24.84 -9.85 5.62
CA THR A 128 -26.14 -9.13 5.64
C THR A 128 -26.69 -8.94 7.05
N ASN A 129 -26.39 -9.86 7.97
CA ASN A 129 -26.75 -9.77 9.38
C ASN A 129 -25.71 -8.97 10.19
N GLY A 130 -24.57 -8.68 9.56
CA GLY A 130 -23.55 -7.77 10.05
C GLY A 130 -22.46 -8.41 10.91
N GLU A 131 -22.66 -9.66 11.34
CA GLU A 131 -21.56 -10.48 11.86
C GLU A 131 -20.59 -10.87 10.74
N PRO A 132 -19.29 -10.93 11.02
CA PRO A 132 -18.29 -11.34 10.06
C PRO A 132 -18.49 -12.82 9.75
N PHE A 133 -18.41 -13.18 8.46
CA PHE A 133 -18.60 -14.56 8.04
C PHE A 133 -17.42 -15.45 8.47
N TYR A 134 -16.20 -14.89 8.42
CA TYR A 134 -15.00 -15.49 8.99
C TYR A 134 -14.43 -14.60 10.07
N SER A 135 -13.75 -15.22 11.03
CA SER A 135 -13.11 -14.50 12.11
C SER A 135 -11.67 -14.15 11.78
N PHE A 136 -11.07 -13.28 12.58
CA PHE A 136 -9.67 -12.90 12.45
C PHE A 136 -8.74 -14.13 12.43
N GLU A 137 -9.05 -15.14 13.24
CA GLU A 137 -8.20 -16.31 13.39
C GLU A 137 -8.09 -17.11 12.09
N HIS A 138 -9.06 -17.03 11.17
CA HIS A 138 -9.00 -17.68 9.86
C HIS A 138 -7.86 -17.14 8.98
N SER A 139 -7.46 -15.88 9.17
CA SER A 139 -6.30 -15.30 8.51
C SER A 139 -5.02 -15.41 9.34
N SER A 140 -4.95 -16.28 10.36
CA SER A 140 -3.74 -16.43 11.17
C SER A 140 -2.58 -16.97 10.35
N ILE A 141 -1.42 -16.31 10.44
CA ILE A 141 -0.20 -16.71 9.77
C ILE A 141 0.85 -17.21 10.75
N TYR A 142 1.50 -18.31 10.39
CA TYR A 142 2.56 -18.94 11.17
C TYR A 142 3.84 -18.90 10.35
N PHE A 143 4.81 -18.09 10.78
CA PHE A 143 6.11 -17.97 10.13
C PHE A 143 7.11 -18.88 10.84
N PHE A 144 7.70 -19.83 10.10
CA PHE A 144 8.63 -20.85 10.59
C PHE A 144 10.06 -20.44 10.24
N ASP A 145 10.86 -20.16 11.27
CA ASP A 145 12.30 -19.91 11.18
C ASP A 145 13.06 -21.15 11.68
N PRO A 146 13.78 -21.88 10.80
CA PRO A 146 14.52 -23.08 11.19
C PRO A 146 15.56 -22.78 12.27
N THR A 147 15.56 -23.58 13.35
CA THR A 147 16.51 -23.44 14.46
C THR A 147 16.77 -24.78 15.15
N MET A 148 17.79 -24.81 16.02
CA MET A 148 17.91 -25.87 17.02
C MET A 148 17.01 -25.53 18.20
N VAL A 149 16.16 -26.46 18.61
CA VAL A 149 15.21 -26.32 19.70
C VAL A 149 15.65 -27.19 20.87
N SER A 150 15.73 -26.60 22.06
CA SER A 150 16.06 -27.32 23.29
C SER A 150 14.91 -28.21 23.75
N GLU A 151 15.23 -29.39 24.28
CA GLU A 151 14.32 -30.32 24.95
C GLU A 151 13.45 -29.59 25.98
N TYR A 152 14.05 -28.70 26.78
CA TYR A 152 13.33 -27.97 27.82
C TYR A 152 12.28 -26.98 27.30
N ALA A 153 12.33 -26.64 26.00
CA ALA A 153 11.31 -25.82 25.34
C ALA A 153 10.17 -26.66 24.75
N LEU A 154 10.39 -27.95 24.50
CA LEU A 154 9.41 -28.89 23.93
C LEU A 154 8.73 -29.75 25.00
N GLU A 155 9.49 -30.15 26.02
CA GLU A 155 9.08 -31.04 27.09
C GLU A 155 9.09 -30.28 28.42
N SER A 156 7.91 -30.07 28.99
CA SER A 156 7.81 -29.54 30.33
C SER A 156 7.96 -30.67 31.34
N SER A 157 9.00 -30.61 32.17
CA SER A 157 9.30 -31.66 33.16
C SER A 157 8.32 -31.71 34.34
N GLU A 158 7.48 -30.70 34.52
CA GLU A 158 6.58 -30.58 35.67
C GLU A 158 5.11 -30.68 35.26
N ARG A 159 4.38 -31.61 35.88
CA ARG A 159 2.91 -31.75 35.76
C ARG A 159 2.41 -31.99 34.32
N THR A 160 3.23 -32.56 33.45
CA THR A 160 2.80 -32.99 32.11
C THR A 160 3.01 -34.49 31.89
N GLU A 161 2.21 -35.06 30.99
CA GLU A 161 2.39 -36.41 30.48
C GLU A 161 2.79 -36.32 29.00
N ASN A 162 3.86 -37.02 28.63
CA ASN A 162 4.34 -37.05 27.26
C ASN A 162 3.48 -38.04 26.44
N LEU A 163 2.55 -37.50 25.67
CA LEU A 163 1.65 -38.25 24.78
C LEU A 163 2.21 -38.45 23.36
N TRP A 164 3.52 -38.23 23.13
CA TRP A 164 4.10 -38.54 21.82
C TRP A 164 4.07 -40.05 21.57
N PRO A 165 3.71 -40.48 20.35
CA PRO A 165 4.00 -41.83 19.91
C PRO A 165 5.50 -42.13 20.11
N PRO A 166 5.88 -43.33 20.60
CA PRO A 166 7.28 -43.67 20.87
C PRO A 166 8.21 -43.40 19.68
N ASP A 167 7.73 -43.68 18.46
CA ASP A 167 8.50 -43.53 17.22
C ASP A 167 8.54 -42.09 16.68
N SER A 168 7.80 -41.16 17.31
CA SER A 168 7.67 -39.76 16.87
C SER A 168 8.30 -38.76 17.84
N ARG A 169 9.02 -39.26 18.86
CA ARG A 169 9.73 -38.39 19.80
C ARG A 169 10.93 -37.72 19.12
N PRO A 170 11.20 -36.44 19.41
CA PRO A 170 12.39 -35.79 18.90
C PRO A 170 13.65 -36.50 19.39
N ILE A 171 14.62 -36.68 18.49
CA ILE A 171 15.94 -37.21 18.86
C ILE A 171 16.80 -36.02 19.25
N TYR A 172 17.22 -36.00 20.51
CA TYR A 172 18.07 -34.94 21.05
C TYR A 172 19.55 -35.25 20.88
N ASN A 173 20.33 -34.20 20.61
CA ASN A 173 21.79 -34.29 20.58
C ASN A 173 22.37 -34.20 22.01
N ARG A 174 23.71 -34.23 22.14
CA ARG A 174 24.41 -34.15 23.43
C ARG A 174 24.17 -32.85 24.23
N ARG A 175 23.64 -31.81 23.59
CA ARG A 175 23.27 -30.53 24.20
C ARG A 175 21.79 -30.46 24.55
N TYR A 176 21.06 -31.57 24.41
CA TYR A 176 19.62 -31.64 24.56
C TYR A 176 18.89 -30.76 23.54
N ASP A 177 19.44 -30.61 22.33
CA ASP A 177 18.78 -29.88 21.24
C ASP A 177 18.37 -30.84 20.11
N THR A 178 17.29 -30.50 19.42
CA THR A 178 16.80 -31.19 18.24
C THR A 178 16.51 -30.18 17.10
N PRO A 179 16.63 -30.55 15.82
CA PRO A 179 16.20 -29.68 14.73
C PRO A 179 14.70 -29.36 14.84
N GLY A 180 14.35 -28.08 14.72
CA GLY A 180 12.98 -27.61 14.79
C GLY A 180 12.82 -26.20 14.23
N TYR A 181 11.84 -25.47 14.74
CA TYR A 181 11.48 -24.14 14.27
C TYR A 181 11.12 -23.22 15.43
N THR A 182 11.56 -21.97 15.34
CA THR A 182 10.90 -20.86 16.01
C THR A 182 9.71 -20.47 15.15
N VAL A 183 8.51 -20.49 15.73
CA VAL A 183 7.27 -20.14 15.04
C VAL A 183 6.79 -18.80 15.54
N HIS A 184 6.56 -17.86 14.62
CA HIS A 184 5.95 -16.57 14.91
C HIS A 184 4.49 -16.58 14.44
N LEU A 185 3.55 -16.50 15.37
CA LEU A 185 2.12 -16.41 15.08
C LEU A 185 1.72 -14.94 14.97
N ASN A 186 1.23 -14.53 13.79
CA ASN A 186 0.81 -13.16 13.46
C ASN A 186 1.85 -12.09 13.82
N PHE A 187 3.13 -12.47 13.96
CA PHE A 187 4.22 -11.63 14.46
C PHE A 187 3.98 -11.00 15.84
N THR A 188 3.04 -11.53 16.63
CA THR A 188 2.72 -11.04 17.97
C THR A 188 3.14 -12.00 19.07
N SER A 189 3.17 -13.31 18.79
CA SER A 189 3.65 -14.32 19.72
C SER A 189 4.61 -15.29 19.04
N SER A 190 5.47 -15.91 19.86
CA SER A 190 6.46 -16.88 19.39
C SER A 190 6.48 -18.12 20.27
N PHE A 191 6.68 -19.28 19.65
CA PHE A 191 6.85 -20.55 20.35
C PHE A 191 7.73 -21.49 19.53
N PHE A 192 8.20 -22.59 20.14
CA PHE A 192 9.05 -23.56 19.47
C PHE A 192 8.27 -24.82 19.11
N VAL A 193 8.62 -25.43 17.97
CA VAL A 193 8.09 -26.73 17.55
C VAL A 193 9.20 -27.57 16.92
N ALA A 194 9.03 -28.88 16.96
CA ALA A 194 9.87 -29.84 16.25
C ALA A 194 9.00 -30.82 15.47
N SER A 195 9.64 -31.73 14.74
CA SER A 195 8.93 -32.82 14.07
C SER A 195 8.06 -33.59 15.08
N GLY A 196 6.81 -33.89 14.68
CA GLY A 196 5.84 -34.57 15.54
C GLY A 196 5.10 -33.66 16.55
N SER A 197 5.47 -32.38 16.69
CA SER A 197 4.67 -31.42 17.48
C SER A 197 3.26 -31.26 16.90
N ARG A 198 2.33 -30.78 17.73
CA ARG A 198 0.95 -30.47 17.31
C ARG A 198 0.64 -29.01 17.61
N ILE A 199 0.31 -28.27 16.56
CA ILE A 199 -0.11 -26.87 16.60
C ILE A 199 -1.64 -26.86 16.53
N TYR A 200 -2.26 -26.28 17.55
CA TYR A 200 -3.70 -26.03 17.59
C TYR A 200 -4.01 -24.56 17.33
N PRO A 201 -5.26 -24.24 16.97
CA PRO A 201 -5.65 -22.88 16.69
C PRO A 201 -5.69 -22.05 17.97
N PRO A 202 -5.44 -20.74 17.88
CA PRO A 202 -5.52 -19.85 19.03
C PRO A 202 -6.94 -19.74 19.60
N ALA A 203 -7.96 -20.13 18.82
CA ALA A 203 -9.35 -20.21 19.24
C ALA A 203 -9.89 -21.64 19.14
N HIS A 204 -10.52 -22.13 20.21
CA HIS A 204 -11.07 -23.48 20.33
C HIS A 204 -12.21 -23.79 19.34
N ARG A 205 -12.90 -22.75 18.85
CA ARG A 205 -14.06 -22.87 17.94
C ARG A 205 -13.76 -22.61 16.48
N ILE A 206 -12.49 -22.60 16.07
CA ILE A 206 -12.19 -22.43 14.65
C ILE A 206 -12.72 -23.63 13.87
N TRP A 207 -13.25 -23.36 12.68
CA TRP A 207 -13.77 -24.35 11.76
C TRP A 207 -13.28 -24.02 10.35
N LEU A 208 -13.21 -25.02 9.48
CA LEU A 208 -12.78 -24.86 8.09
C LEU A 208 -14.00 -24.86 7.17
N ASN A 209 -14.06 -23.90 6.26
CA ASN A 209 -15.14 -23.84 5.29
C ASN A 209 -14.74 -24.51 3.97
N SER A 210 -15.56 -25.43 3.49
CA SER A 210 -15.33 -26.14 2.23
C SER A 210 -15.47 -25.22 1.00
N SER A 211 -16.23 -24.13 1.06
CA SER A 211 -16.39 -23.19 -0.07
C SER A 211 -15.31 -22.11 -0.12
N GLN A 212 -14.48 -21.99 0.92
CA GLN A 212 -13.44 -20.98 1.03
C GLN A 212 -12.35 -21.18 -0.01
N ASP A 213 -11.94 -20.14 -0.72
CA ASP A 213 -10.86 -20.23 -1.69
C ASP A 213 -10.22 -18.86 -1.88
N LEU A 214 -9.00 -18.70 -1.37
CA LEU A 214 -8.29 -17.42 -1.35
C LEU A 214 -8.20 -16.79 -2.73
N ARG A 215 -7.91 -17.58 -3.77
CA ARG A 215 -7.85 -17.12 -5.16
C ARG A 215 -9.19 -16.56 -5.62
N THR A 216 -10.26 -17.32 -5.46
CA THR A 216 -11.60 -16.96 -5.91
C THR A 216 -12.11 -15.74 -5.15
N GLU A 217 -11.93 -15.70 -3.83
CA GLU A 217 -12.40 -14.62 -2.97
C GLU A 217 -11.65 -13.30 -3.25
N LEU A 218 -10.31 -13.34 -3.42
CA LEU A 218 -9.54 -12.17 -3.85
C LEU A 218 -9.95 -11.68 -5.24
N LEU A 219 -10.18 -12.59 -6.19
CA LEU A 219 -10.62 -12.22 -7.52
C LEU A 219 -11.99 -11.53 -7.47
N MET A 220 -12.98 -12.13 -6.80
CA MET A 220 -14.31 -11.55 -6.63
C MET A 220 -14.24 -10.17 -5.96
N TYR A 221 -13.40 -10.05 -4.92
CA TYR A 221 -13.21 -8.79 -4.22
C TYR A 221 -12.59 -7.72 -5.13
N SER A 222 -11.59 -8.08 -5.94
CA SER A 222 -10.88 -7.16 -6.84
C SER A 222 -11.70 -6.68 -8.03
N VAL A 223 -12.66 -7.49 -8.49
CA VAL A 223 -13.55 -7.15 -9.61
C VAL A 223 -14.70 -6.25 -9.15
N ASN A 224 -15.01 -6.22 -7.86
CA ASN A 224 -16.04 -5.34 -7.32
C ASN A 224 -15.57 -3.89 -7.38
N ALA A 225 -16.26 -3.08 -8.20
CA ALA A 225 -15.94 -1.68 -8.40
C ALA A 225 -15.91 -0.85 -7.12
N ARG A 226 -16.54 -1.28 -6.02
CA ARG A 226 -16.48 -0.56 -4.73
C ARG A 226 -15.15 -0.70 -4.01
N ASN A 227 -14.33 -1.68 -4.39
CA ASN A 227 -13.07 -2.01 -3.73
C ASN A 227 -11.83 -1.56 -4.54
N TRP A 228 -12.02 -0.77 -5.60
CA TRP A 228 -10.92 -0.38 -6.48
C TRP A 228 -9.80 0.34 -5.71
N ALA A 229 -10.17 1.25 -4.79
CA ALA A 229 -9.20 2.10 -4.09
C ALA A 229 -8.36 1.32 -3.07
N ILE A 230 -8.97 0.35 -2.36
CA ILE A 230 -8.21 -0.51 -1.44
C ILE A 230 -7.28 -1.45 -2.21
N ILE A 231 -7.73 -1.99 -3.35
CA ILE A 231 -6.85 -2.79 -4.21
C ILE A 231 -5.69 -1.96 -4.73
N GLU A 232 -5.93 -0.72 -5.14
CA GLU A 232 -4.88 0.17 -5.62
C GLU A 232 -3.91 0.58 -4.52
N PHE A 233 -4.43 0.91 -3.33
CA PHE A 233 -3.63 1.20 -2.15
C PHE A 233 -2.64 0.06 -1.84
N PHE A 234 -3.11 -1.20 -1.83
CA PHE A 234 -2.23 -2.33 -1.59
C PHE A 234 -1.29 -2.65 -2.76
N LYS A 235 -1.60 -2.29 -4.02
CA LYS A 235 -0.60 -2.45 -5.10
C LYS A 235 0.61 -1.53 -4.92
N ASN A 236 0.39 -0.33 -4.39
CA ASN A 236 1.40 0.74 -4.34
C ASN A 236 2.03 0.92 -2.95
N ILE A 237 1.73 0.02 -2.00
CA ILE A 237 2.15 0.19 -0.60
C ILE A 237 3.66 0.02 -0.39
N GLU A 238 4.34 -0.72 -1.26
CA GLU A 238 5.79 -0.97 -1.16
C GLU A 238 6.63 0.29 -1.35
N ASP A 239 6.13 1.23 -2.16
CA ASP A 239 6.81 2.47 -2.47
C ASP A 239 6.51 3.57 -1.44
N ASN A 240 5.61 3.29 -0.50
CA ASN A 240 4.90 4.33 0.24
C ASN A 240 4.91 4.06 1.75
N ASP A 241 6.09 4.17 2.36
CA ASP A 241 6.29 4.22 3.82
C ASP A 241 5.81 5.56 4.44
N SER A 242 4.69 6.06 3.92
CA SER A 242 4.08 7.29 4.38
C SER A 242 3.35 7.09 5.71
N GLU A 243 3.20 8.19 6.45
CA GLU A 243 2.36 8.25 7.64
C GLU A 243 0.92 7.81 7.31
N PHE A 244 0.41 8.18 6.13
CA PHE A 244 -0.90 7.78 5.65
C PHE A 244 -1.02 6.26 5.50
N SER A 245 -0.08 5.60 4.83
CA SER A 245 -0.09 4.14 4.67
C SER A 245 -0.04 3.43 6.02
N THR A 246 0.84 3.87 6.91
CA THR A 246 0.98 3.32 8.26
C THR A 246 -0.32 3.45 9.05
N ARG A 247 -0.96 4.63 8.97
CA ARG A 247 -2.26 4.90 9.62
C ARG A 247 -3.35 3.96 9.12
N VAL A 248 -3.45 3.76 7.80
CA VAL A 248 -4.44 2.85 7.21
C VAL A 248 -4.17 1.40 7.65
N ILE A 249 -2.93 0.91 7.54
CA ILE A 249 -2.57 -0.47 7.93
C ILE A 249 -2.93 -0.73 9.40
N ASN A 250 -2.54 0.18 10.30
CA ASN A 250 -2.82 0.05 11.73
C ASN A 250 -4.33 0.05 12.01
N ALA A 251 -5.09 0.90 11.31
CA ALA A 251 -6.54 0.91 11.44
C ALA A 251 -7.17 -0.41 10.99
N LEU A 252 -6.71 -0.98 9.88
CA LEU A 252 -7.17 -2.29 9.38
C LEU A 252 -6.82 -3.42 10.36
N GLU A 253 -5.65 -3.36 10.99
CA GLU A 253 -5.25 -4.33 12.01
C GLU A 253 -6.22 -4.30 13.22
N TRP A 254 -6.53 -3.11 13.74
CA TRP A 254 -7.51 -2.95 14.83
C TRP A 254 -8.91 -3.42 14.43
N TYR A 255 -9.33 -3.10 13.20
CA TYR A 255 -10.59 -3.61 12.66
C TYR A 255 -10.61 -5.14 12.61
N ASN A 256 -9.54 -5.78 12.13
CA ASN A 256 -9.44 -7.24 12.06
C ASN A 256 -9.54 -7.86 13.47
N ARG A 257 -8.83 -7.30 14.45
CA ARG A 257 -8.92 -7.74 15.87
C ARG A 257 -10.34 -7.69 16.41
N SER A 258 -11.16 -6.74 15.94
CA SER A 258 -12.57 -6.69 16.35
C SER A 258 -13.36 -7.94 15.98
N ALA A 259 -12.92 -8.71 14.98
CA ALA A 259 -13.58 -9.91 14.49
C ALA A 259 -12.97 -11.22 15.04
N SER A 260 -12.21 -11.16 16.13
CA SER A 260 -11.69 -12.35 16.81
C SER A 260 -12.81 -13.21 17.40
N ILE A 261 -12.70 -14.54 17.26
CA ILE A 261 -13.66 -15.54 17.79
C ILE A 261 -13.87 -15.38 19.30
N ASN A 262 -12.79 -15.08 20.02
CA ASN A 262 -12.76 -15.04 21.48
C ASN A 262 -12.86 -13.61 22.03
N ALA A 263 -13.01 -12.60 21.18
CA ALA A 263 -13.19 -11.24 21.66
C ALA A 263 -14.55 -11.07 22.30
N ALA A 264 -14.56 -10.65 23.58
CA ALA A 264 -15.75 -10.12 24.21
C ALA A 264 -16.28 -8.92 23.42
N GLU A 265 -17.59 -8.71 23.42
CA GLU A 265 -18.23 -7.66 22.62
C GLU A 265 -17.69 -6.27 22.96
N GLU A 266 -17.34 -6.02 24.23
CA GLU A 266 -16.69 -4.79 24.68
C GLU A 266 -15.31 -4.58 24.05
N ILE A 267 -14.51 -5.65 23.95
CA ILE A 267 -13.18 -5.62 23.32
C ILE A 267 -13.33 -5.41 21.81
N ALA A 268 -14.31 -6.06 21.19
CA ALA A 268 -14.60 -5.90 19.77
C ALA A 268 -15.03 -4.46 19.46
N LEU A 269 -15.94 -3.88 20.26
CA LEU A 269 -16.37 -2.49 20.15
C LEU A 269 -15.19 -1.52 20.31
N LEU A 270 -14.36 -1.73 21.35
CA LEU A 270 -13.16 -0.92 21.56
C LEU A 270 -12.18 -1.02 20.38
N SER A 271 -11.98 -2.22 19.83
CA SER A 271 -11.09 -2.43 18.68
C SER A 271 -11.59 -1.72 17.42
N VAL A 272 -12.91 -1.77 17.14
CA VAL A 272 -13.49 -0.97 16.05
C VAL A 272 -13.32 0.52 16.29
N ALA A 273 -13.52 0.99 17.52
CA ALA A 273 -13.36 2.40 17.86
C ALA A 273 -11.92 2.87 17.64
N ILE A 274 -10.93 2.13 18.17
CA ILE A 274 -9.51 2.45 17.95
C ILE A 274 -9.18 2.41 16.46
N GLY A 275 -9.70 1.45 15.71
CA GLY A 275 -9.56 1.40 14.26
C GLY A 275 -10.09 2.66 13.58
N LEU A 276 -11.31 3.10 13.91
CA LEU A 276 -11.91 4.34 13.37
C LEU A 276 -11.10 5.58 13.76
N GLU A 277 -10.71 5.71 15.03
CA GLU A 277 -9.91 6.83 15.54
C GLU A 277 -8.56 6.91 14.82
N THR A 278 -7.90 5.75 14.65
CA THR A 278 -6.64 5.62 13.91
C THR A 278 -6.84 6.01 12.46
N LEU A 279 -7.86 5.46 11.78
CA LEU A 279 -8.13 5.71 10.36
C LEU A 279 -8.36 7.21 10.07
N LEU A 280 -9.14 7.86 10.93
CA LEU A 280 -9.49 9.28 10.78
C LEU A 280 -8.32 10.20 11.14
N GLY A 281 -7.35 9.74 11.94
CA GLY A 281 -6.17 10.53 12.31
C GLY A 281 -6.51 11.82 13.05
N LEU A 282 -7.54 11.79 13.91
CA LEU A 282 -8.02 12.98 14.61
C LEU A 282 -7.09 13.38 15.75
N GLU A 283 -6.82 14.68 15.87
CA GLU A 283 -6.07 15.24 16.99
C GLU A 283 -6.77 15.00 18.33
N GLN A 284 -5.99 14.51 19.31
CA GLN A 284 -6.44 14.26 20.67
C GLN A 284 -6.70 15.58 21.42
N GLY A 285 -7.60 15.55 22.40
CA GLY A 285 -7.90 16.70 23.27
C GLY A 285 -9.37 17.11 23.28
N ASP A 286 -9.64 18.33 23.73
CA ASP A 286 -11.00 18.83 23.94
C ASP A 286 -11.82 18.80 22.64
N GLY A 287 -13.07 18.33 22.74
CA GLY A 287 -13.98 18.22 21.60
C GLY A 287 -13.74 17.03 20.67
N PHE A 288 -12.89 16.06 21.05
CA PHE A 288 -12.60 14.87 20.23
C PHE A 288 -13.86 14.15 19.73
N THR A 289 -14.83 13.87 20.62
CA THR A 289 -16.08 13.20 20.25
C THR A 289 -16.89 13.97 19.20
N LYS A 290 -16.85 15.31 19.25
CA LYS A 290 -17.52 16.17 18.27
C LYS A 290 -16.82 16.08 16.92
N ARG A 291 -15.48 16.21 16.89
CA ARG A 291 -14.68 16.04 15.67
C ARG A 291 -14.88 14.65 15.04
N PHE A 292 -14.93 13.61 15.88
CA PHE A 292 -15.22 12.25 15.42
C PHE A 292 -16.58 12.17 14.72
N LYS A 293 -17.62 12.68 15.37
CA LYS A 293 -18.97 12.66 14.81
C LYS A 293 -19.03 13.39 13.47
N GLU A 294 -18.44 14.58 13.40
CA GLU A 294 -18.38 15.39 12.18
C GLU A 294 -17.62 14.66 11.07
N ALA A 295 -16.46 14.08 11.36
CA ALA A 295 -15.65 13.37 10.37
C ALA A 295 -16.40 12.17 9.76
N VAL A 296 -17.04 11.33 10.60
CA VAL A 296 -17.84 10.19 10.09
C VAL A 296 -19.03 10.66 9.26
N GLN A 297 -19.72 11.72 9.70
CA GLN A 297 -20.86 12.27 8.95
C GLN A 297 -20.44 12.88 7.60
N ILE A 298 -19.27 13.53 7.53
CA ILE A 298 -18.72 14.08 6.27
C ILE A 298 -18.37 12.94 5.30
N LEU A 299 -17.73 11.88 5.77
CA LEU A 299 -17.28 10.77 4.91
C LEU A 299 -18.42 9.91 4.40
N ILE A 300 -19.43 9.65 5.23
CA ILE A 300 -20.56 8.78 4.88
C ILE A 300 -21.73 9.56 4.25
N GLY A 301 -21.85 10.85 4.57
CA GLY A 301 -22.97 11.68 4.14
C GLY A 301 -24.19 11.60 5.08
N PRO A 302 -25.28 12.33 4.75
CA PRO A 302 -26.47 12.43 5.59
C PRO A 302 -27.26 11.12 5.59
N THR A 303 -26.92 10.24 6.53
CA THR A 303 -27.64 8.98 6.76
C THR A 303 -28.55 9.13 7.98
N PRO A 304 -29.86 8.85 7.87
CA PRO A 304 -30.77 8.86 9.01
C PRO A 304 -30.22 8.01 10.15
N GLN A 305 -30.40 8.46 11.40
CA GLN A 305 -29.99 7.73 12.61
C GLN A 305 -28.48 7.52 12.82
N LEU A 306 -27.62 7.80 11.83
CA LEU A 306 -26.16 7.68 11.99
C LEU A 306 -25.64 8.52 13.16
N GLY A 307 -26.11 9.76 13.29
CA GLY A 307 -25.71 10.63 14.40
C GLY A 307 -26.09 10.06 15.77
N GLU A 308 -27.22 9.36 15.87
CA GLU A 308 -27.66 8.71 17.09
C GLU A 308 -26.81 7.47 17.40
N TRP A 309 -26.52 6.65 16.39
CA TRP A 309 -25.61 5.52 16.53
C TRP A 309 -24.22 5.97 17.01
N ILE A 310 -23.67 7.05 16.42
CA ILE A 310 -22.36 7.60 16.83
C ILE A 310 -22.37 7.96 18.32
N GLU A 311 -23.41 8.64 18.79
CA GLU A 311 -23.55 9.03 20.20
C GLU A 311 -23.56 7.80 21.12
N GLN A 312 -24.30 6.76 20.76
CA GLN A 312 -24.36 5.52 21.53
C GLN A 312 -23.05 4.73 21.50
N PHE A 313 -22.45 4.61 20.31
CA PHE A 313 -21.17 3.92 20.11
C PHE A 313 -20.05 4.57 20.93
N TYR A 314 -19.93 5.90 20.88
CA TYR A 314 -18.91 6.62 21.65
C TYR A 314 -19.16 6.61 23.15
N LYS A 315 -20.43 6.68 23.57
CA LYS A 315 -20.79 6.52 24.98
C LYS A 315 -20.41 5.13 25.49
N ALA A 316 -20.69 4.08 24.73
CA ALA A 316 -20.30 2.71 25.08
C ALA A 316 -18.77 2.58 25.14
N ARG A 317 -18.04 3.05 24.12
CA ARG A 317 -16.57 3.07 24.09
C ARG A 317 -15.98 3.78 25.31
N SER A 318 -16.45 4.99 25.62
CA SER A 318 -15.99 5.75 26.80
C SER A 318 -16.23 4.98 28.10
N LYS A 319 -17.42 4.38 28.26
CA LYS A 319 -17.76 3.60 29.46
C LYS A 319 -16.93 2.33 29.59
N ILE A 320 -16.67 1.62 28.50
CA ILE A 320 -15.79 0.44 28.48
C ILE A 320 -14.36 0.84 28.88
N VAL A 321 -13.82 1.95 28.35
CA VAL A 321 -12.47 2.41 28.70
C VAL A 321 -12.34 2.78 30.18
N HIS A 322 -13.33 3.48 30.75
CA HIS A 322 -13.25 3.94 32.14
C HIS A 322 -13.73 2.94 33.20
N HIS A 323 -14.59 1.98 32.82
CA HIS A 323 -15.22 1.07 33.78
C HIS A 323 -15.09 -0.42 33.39
N GLY A 324 -14.40 -0.73 32.29
CA GLY A 324 -14.17 -2.09 31.80
C GLY A 324 -15.39 -2.77 31.19
N LYS A 325 -16.60 -2.21 31.30
CA LYS A 325 -17.85 -2.83 30.83
C LYS A 325 -18.95 -1.82 30.52
N TRP A 326 -19.90 -2.21 29.68
CA TRP A 326 -21.13 -1.46 29.43
C TRP A 326 -22.31 -2.40 29.18
N HIS A 327 -23.43 -2.18 29.87
CA HIS A 327 -24.57 -3.10 29.86
C HIS A 327 -25.51 -2.95 28.65
N THR A 328 -25.23 -2.01 27.74
CA THR A 328 -26.08 -1.73 26.58
C THR A 328 -25.22 -1.59 25.33
N LEU A 329 -24.88 -2.73 24.74
CA LEU A 329 -24.07 -2.81 23.52
C LEU A 329 -24.91 -2.91 22.24
N MET A 330 -26.24 -2.97 22.37
CA MET A 330 -27.16 -2.96 21.24
C MET A 330 -27.55 -1.53 20.88
N TYR A 331 -27.75 -1.28 19.58
CA TYR A 331 -28.28 -0.01 19.11
C TYR A 331 -29.75 0.14 19.51
N GLN A 332 -30.12 1.34 19.98
CA GLN A 332 -31.50 1.71 20.35
C GLN A 332 -31.91 2.96 19.58
N THR A 333 -33.16 3.10 19.17
CA THR A 333 -33.63 4.35 18.53
C THR A 333 -34.18 5.33 19.59
N ARG A 334 -34.27 6.63 19.25
CA ARG A 334 -34.83 7.66 20.15
C ARG A 334 -36.27 7.38 20.53
N GLU A 335 -37.05 6.85 19.59
CA GLU A 335 -38.44 6.42 19.80
C GLU A 335 -38.49 5.29 20.85
N SER A 336 -37.63 4.29 20.69
CA SER A 336 -37.43 3.20 21.66
C SER A 336 -37.04 3.71 23.06
N LEU A 337 -36.23 4.77 23.14
CA LEU A 337 -35.77 5.35 24.40
C LEU A 337 -36.83 6.19 25.12
N SER A 338 -37.79 6.77 24.40
CA SER A 338 -38.82 7.66 24.98
C SER A 338 -40.06 6.90 25.45
N ASN A 339 -40.38 5.76 24.82
CA ASN A 339 -41.65 5.07 25.02
C ASN A 339 -41.54 3.90 26.04
N LYS A 340 -42.19 4.04 27.21
CA LYS A 340 -42.10 3.05 28.31
C LYS A 340 -42.66 1.66 27.94
N SER A 341 -43.62 1.60 27.02
CA SER A 341 -44.19 0.34 26.51
C SER A 341 -43.24 -0.38 25.55
N GLU A 342 -42.54 0.35 24.68
CA GLU A 342 -41.50 -0.20 23.79
C GLU A 342 -40.27 -0.69 24.56
N LYS A 343 -39.88 -0.04 25.66
CA LYS A 343 -38.78 -0.55 26.52
C LYS A 343 -39.00 -1.98 27.01
N LYS A 344 -40.26 -2.34 27.34
CA LYS A 344 -40.60 -3.72 27.74
C LYS A 344 -40.56 -4.68 26.54
N LYS A 345 -41.02 -4.22 25.37
CA LYS A 345 -41.01 -5.01 24.13
C LYS A 345 -39.59 -5.24 23.63
N ILE A 346 -38.73 -4.23 23.65
CA ILE A 346 -37.32 -4.30 23.24
C ILE A 346 -36.52 -5.19 24.19
N LYS A 347 -36.81 -5.19 25.49
CA LYS A 347 -36.19 -6.14 26.41
C LYS A 347 -36.53 -7.59 26.04
N LYS A 348 -37.78 -7.84 25.63
CA LYS A 348 -38.24 -9.14 25.12
C LYS A 348 -37.67 -9.48 23.73
N ASP A 349 -37.56 -8.50 22.84
CA ASP A 349 -36.99 -8.63 21.49
C ASP A 349 -35.46 -8.79 21.54
N MET A 350 -34.78 -8.23 22.54
CA MET A 350 -33.37 -8.47 22.88
C MET A 350 -33.16 -9.90 23.37
N GLU A 351 -34.07 -10.42 24.19
CA GLU A 351 -34.09 -11.82 24.60
C GLU A 351 -34.40 -12.78 23.42
N GLN A 352 -35.08 -12.28 22.37
CA GLN A 352 -35.48 -13.04 21.17
C GLN A 352 -34.62 -12.78 19.92
N GLY A 353 -33.60 -11.91 19.99
CA GLY A 353 -32.67 -11.63 18.88
C GLY A 353 -33.24 -10.79 17.72
N THR A 354 -34.36 -10.08 17.91
CA THR A 354 -35.05 -9.29 16.87
C THR A 354 -34.75 -7.77 16.93
N GLY A 355 -33.83 -7.34 17.80
CA GLY A 355 -33.42 -5.94 17.95
C GLY A 355 -32.59 -5.38 16.78
N HIS A 356 -32.39 -4.06 16.75
CA HIS A 356 -31.70 -3.32 15.67
C HIS A 356 -30.17 -3.60 15.52
N GLY A 357 -29.68 -4.77 15.94
CA GLY A 357 -28.27 -5.20 15.86
C GLY A 357 -27.34 -4.58 16.92
N ALA A 358 -26.17 -5.18 17.10
CA ALA A 358 -25.15 -4.69 18.02
C ALA A 358 -24.43 -3.45 17.51
N LEU A 359 -23.96 -2.59 18.42
CA LEU A 359 -23.20 -1.38 18.10
C LEU A 359 -21.91 -1.73 17.34
N VAL A 360 -21.25 -2.83 17.69
CA VAL A 360 -20.04 -3.31 17.00
C VAL A 360 -20.33 -3.72 15.56
N THR A 361 -21.46 -4.37 15.31
CA THR A 361 -21.90 -4.82 13.98
C THR A 361 -22.03 -3.64 13.02
N HIS A 362 -22.69 -2.57 13.47
CA HIS A 362 -22.79 -1.33 12.71
C HIS A 362 -21.44 -0.62 12.60
N GLY A 363 -20.65 -0.61 13.68
CA GLY A 363 -19.31 -0.02 13.69
C GLY A 363 -18.38 -0.62 12.64
N ARG A 364 -18.41 -1.95 12.47
CA ARG A 364 -17.64 -2.62 11.41
C ARG A 364 -18.05 -2.16 10.01
N ARG A 365 -19.35 -1.92 9.77
CA ARG A 365 -19.86 -1.41 8.49
C ARG A 365 -19.43 0.04 8.26
N VAL A 366 -19.61 0.90 9.27
CA VAL A 366 -19.17 2.30 9.26
C VAL A 366 -17.67 2.38 8.98
N PHE A 367 -16.86 1.56 9.64
CA PHE A 367 -15.41 1.49 9.40
C PHE A 367 -15.08 1.20 7.93
N ARG A 368 -15.70 0.19 7.32
CA ARG A 368 -15.44 -0.13 5.90
C ARG A 368 -15.87 0.99 4.95
N LEU A 369 -16.98 1.67 5.24
CA LEU A 369 -17.40 2.84 4.47
C LEU A 369 -16.36 3.97 4.57
N CYS A 370 -15.88 4.26 5.77
CA CYS A 370 -14.81 5.25 5.98
C CYS A 370 -13.51 4.86 5.25
N VAL A 371 -13.08 3.59 5.32
CA VAL A 371 -11.89 3.11 4.58
C VAL A 371 -12.06 3.36 3.09
N ASN A 372 -13.20 2.96 2.52
CA ASN A 372 -13.45 3.16 1.09
C ASN A 372 -13.47 4.65 0.70
N ALA A 373 -14.10 5.50 1.51
CA ALA A 373 -14.16 6.94 1.25
C ALA A 373 -12.76 7.59 1.31
N ILE A 374 -11.99 7.31 2.37
CA ILE A 374 -10.65 7.86 2.57
C ILE A 374 -9.69 7.39 1.50
N LEU A 375 -9.66 6.08 1.19
CA LEU A 375 -8.78 5.55 0.16
C LEU A 375 -9.19 6.04 -1.23
N SER A 376 -10.48 6.09 -1.55
CA SER A 376 -10.93 6.61 -2.85
C SER A 376 -10.54 8.08 -3.02
N GLY A 377 -10.73 8.90 -1.98
CA GLY A 377 -10.32 10.31 -1.98
C GLY A 377 -8.82 10.47 -2.15
N ALA A 378 -8.02 9.73 -1.36
CA ALA A 378 -6.56 9.79 -1.43
C ALA A 378 -6.02 9.34 -2.80
N MET A 379 -6.49 8.21 -3.32
CA MET A 379 -6.06 7.69 -4.63
C MET A 379 -6.51 8.60 -5.77
N THR A 380 -7.71 9.19 -5.67
CA THR A 380 -8.17 10.15 -6.69
C THR A 380 -7.33 11.43 -6.63
N ALA A 381 -7.06 11.96 -5.44
CA ALA A 381 -6.22 13.15 -5.26
C ALA A 381 -4.80 12.93 -5.78
N GLU A 382 -4.23 11.74 -5.59
CA GLU A 382 -2.94 11.36 -6.16
C GLU A 382 -3.00 11.26 -7.70
N GLN A 383 -4.00 10.56 -8.24
CA GLN A 383 -4.20 10.41 -9.69
C GLN A 383 -4.43 11.76 -10.40
N THR A 384 -5.15 12.69 -9.77
CA THR A 384 -5.37 14.04 -10.29
C THR A 384 -4.22 14.99 -9.98
N ARG A 385 -3.18 14.52 -9.27
CA ARG A 385 -2.08 15.35 -8.75
C ARG A 385 -2.59 16.58 -8.00
N LEU A 386 -3.63 16.43 -7.20
CA LEU A 386 -4.29 17.54 -6.49
C LEU A 386 -3.30 18.35 -5.64
N GLY A 387 -2.31 17.69 -5.04
CA GLY A 387 -1.22 18.36 -4.30
C GLY A 387 -0.47 19.38 -5.17
N SER A 388 -0.19 19.03 -6.43
CA SER A 388 0.45 19.95 -7.37
C SER A 388 -0.39 21.20 -7.60
N TRP A 389 -1.73 21.15 -7.54
CA TRP A 389 -2.58 22.33 -7.77
C TRP A 389 -2.39 23.43 -6.70
N PHE A 390 -1.89 23.08 -5.51
CA PHE A 390 -1.67 24.02 -4.42
C PHE A 390 -0.25 24.63 -4.40
N ILE A 391 0.62 24.20 -5.31
CA ILE A 391 1.95 24.78 -5.50
C ILE A 391 1.81 25.87 -6.57
N ASN A 392 2.40 27.05 -6.35
CA ASN A 392 2.42 28.12 -7.37
C ASN A 392 3.65 27.98 -8.28
N ASN A 393 3.62 28.56 -9.49
CA ASN A 393 4.72 28.37 -10.45
C ASN A 393 6.04 29.01 -9.98
N GLN A 394 5.99 30.04 -9.13
CA GLN A 394 7.20 30.61 -8.54
C GLN A 394 7.91 29.59 -7.64
N GLU A 395 7.17 28.90 -6.79
CA GLU A 395 7.69 27.84 -5.92
C GLU A 395 8.26 26.66 -6.73
N ARG A 396 7.56 26.26 -7.81
CA ARG A 396 8.06 25.24 -8.75
C ARG A 396 9.41 25.64 -9.37
N LEU A 397 9.54 26.88 -9.84
CA LEU A 397 10.80 27.39 -10.41
C LEU A 397 11.95 27.42 -9.39
N ILE A 398 11.65 27.79 -8.14
CA ILE A 398 12.62 27.74 -7.03
C ILE A 398 13.05 26.28 -6.78
N ASN A 399 12.10 25.34 -6.76
CA ASN A 399 12.40 23.92 -6.57
C ASN A 399 13.26 23.35 -7.70
N ILE A 400 12.98 23.71 -8.96
CA ILE A 400 13.82 23.35 -10.10
C ILE A 400 15.25 23.86 -9.90
N CYS A 401 15.41 25.15 -9.57
CA CYS A 401 16.73 25.72 -9.30
C CYS A 401 17.45 24.96 -8.18
N LYS A 402 16.75 24.62 -7.09
CA LYS A 402 17.29 23.89 -5.94
C LYS A 402 17.78 22.50 -6.34
N ILE A 403 16.96 21.71 -7.03
CA ILE A 403 17.29 20.35 -7.48
C ILE A 403 18.48 20.38 -8.46
N LEU A 404 18.50 21.32 -9.39
CA LEU A 404 19.58 21.42 -10.38
C LEU A 404 20.92 21.86 -9.75
N ASN A 405 20.93 22.48 -8.58
CA ASN A 405 22.17 22.86 -7.89
C ASN A 405 22.73 21.75 -6.98
N GLN A 406 22.08 20.59 -6.88
CA GLN A 406 22.54 19.43 -6.09
C GLN A 406 23.76 18.75 -6.73
N THR A 407 24.96 19.18 -6.36
CA THR A 407 26.23 18.69 -6.95
C THR A 407 26.55 17.24 -6.57
N GLU A 408 25.93 16.71 -5.51
CA GLU A 408 26.02 15.32 -5.10
C GLU A 408 25.34 14.35 -6.10
N LYS A 409 24.43 14.86 -6.95
CA LYS A 409 23.74 14.07 -7.98
C LYS A 409 24.35 14.32 -9.36
N THR A 410 24.42 13.25 -10.16
CA THR A 410 24.84 13.35 -11.57
C THR A 410 23.87 14.24 -12.37
N ALA A 411 24.38 14.94 -13.38
CA ALA A 411 23.56 15.82 -14.23
C ALA A 411 22.33 15.12 -14.85
N PRO A 412 22.42 13.88 -15.38
CA PRO A 412 21.23 13.15 -15.85
C PRO A 412 20.19 12.91 -14.75
N GLN A 413 20.63 12.58 -13.53
CA GLN A 413 19.71 12.36 -12.41
C GLN A 413 18.99 13.65 -12.02
N ARG A 414 19.71 14.77 -11.93
CA ARG A 414 19.12 16.08 -11.65
C ARG A 414 18.03 16.47 -12.67
N LEU A 415 18.25 16.18 -13.95
CA LEU A 415 17.24 16.44 -15.00
C LEU A 415 16.02 15.52 -14.89
N VAL A 416 16.22 14.26 -14.50
CA VAL A 416 15.10 13.34 -14.23
C VAL A 416 14.29 13.82 -13.02
N ASP A 417 14.96 14.29 -11.98
CA ASP A 417 14.32 14.72 -10.73
C ASP A 417 13.43 15.97 -10.92
N ILE A 418 13.77 16.89 -11.83
CA ILE A 418 12.94 18.07 -12.12
C ILE A 418 11.80 17.83 -13.13
N ARG A 419 11.72 16.63 -13.72
CA ARG A 419 10.79 16.34 -14.81
C ARG A 419 9.35 16.70 -14.47
N GLN A 420 8.90 16.33 -13.27
CA GLN A 420 7.52 16.56 -12.86
C GLN A 420 7.23 18.04 -12.65
N GLU A 421 8.14 18.78 -12.01
CA GLU A 421 8.03 20.24 -11.83
C GLU A 421 7.90 20.97 -13.17
N VAL A 422 8.69 20.58 -14.17
CA VAL A 422 8.62 21.19 -15.51
C VAL A 422 7.30 20.88 -16.22
N LEU A 423 6.77 19.66 -16.08
CA LEU A 423 5.47 19.29 -16.64
C LEU A 423 4.33 20.05 -15.94
N ASP A 424 4.38 20.15 -14.62
CA ASP A 424 3.39 20.86 -13.82
C ASP A 424 3.43 22.37 -14.09
N LEU A 425 4.60 22.98 -14.27
CA LEU A 425 4.75 24.37 -14.72
C LEU A 425 3.97 24.62 -16.02
N HIS A 426 4.13 23.75 -17.02
CA HIS A 426 3.43 23.86 -18.29
C HIS A 426 1.91 23.65 -18.15
N GLU A 427 1.48 22.71 -17.31
CA GLU A 427 0.05 22.39 -17.12
C GLU A 427 -0.71 23.45 -16.32
N PHE A 428 -0.07 24.05 -15.30
CA PHE A 428 -0.68 25.03 -14.40
C PHE A 428 -0.37 26.49 -14.77
N TRP A 429 0.15 26.74 -15.97
CA TRP A 429 0.28 28.10 -16.49
C TRP A 429 -1.09 28.66 -16.88
N ALA A 430 -1.82 29.19 -15.90
CA ALA A 430 -2.96 30.05 -16.14
C ALA A 430 -2.49 31.49 -15.99
N GLY A 431 -2.70 32.33 -17.02
CA GLY A 431 -2.29 33.76 -17.07
C GLY A 431 -2.89 34.66 -15.97
N SER A 432 -3.48 34.08 -14.93
CA SER A 432 -3.95 34.74 -13.71
C SER A 432 -2.97 34.70 -12.55
N GLU A 433 -1.86 33.94 -12.61
CA GLU A 433 -0.83 34.00 -11.57
C GLU A 433 -0.13 35.35 -11.60
N LYS A 434 -0.39 36.17 -10.57
CA LYS A 434 -0.21 37.62 -10.69
C LYS A 434 1.22 38.12 -10.85
N ILE A 435 2.26 37.40 -10.45
CA ILE A 435 3.64 37.74 -10.82
C ILE A 435 4.49 36.47 -10.68
N ILE A 436 5.01 35.96 -11.79
CA ILE A 436 6.18 35.08 -11.76
C ILE A 436 7.40 35.96 -11.93
N GLU A 437 8.40 35.76 -11.07
CA GLU A 437 9.63 36.53 -11.17
C GLU A 437 10.42 36.05 -12.39
N LEU A 438 10.45 36.89 -13.43
CA LEU A 438 11.13 36.56 -14.69
C LEU A 438 12.61 36.20 -14.47
N GLU A 439 13.28 36.76 -13.46
CA GLU A 439 14.66 36.39 -13.15
C GLU A 439 14.77 34.94 -12.66
N THR A 440 13.83 34.48 -11.84
CA THR A 440 13.77 33.09 -11.37
C THR A 440 13.50 32.15 -12.55
N LEU A 441 12.63 32.54 -13.48
CA LEU A 441 12.38 31.81 -14.72
C LEU A 441 13.65 31.68 -15.57
N VAL A 442 14.37 32.78 -15.79
CA VAL A 442 15.61 32.74 -16.58
C VAL A 442 16.71 31.96 -15.85
N ALA A 443 16.81 32.10 -14.54
CA ALA A 443 17.78 31.35 -13.74
C ALA A 443 17.54 29.83 -13.85
N ALA A 444 16.29 29.39 -13.71
CA ALA A 444 15.91 28.00 -13.91
C ALA A 444 16.26 27.53 -15.34
N GLY A 445 15.95 28.32 -16.37
CA GLY A 445 16.28 27.98 -17.76
C GLY A 445 17.78 27.84 -18.02
N LYS A 446 18.58 28.76 -17.47
CA LYS A 446 20.05 28.67 -17.54
C LYS A 446 20.58 27.42 -16.84
N LEU A 447 20.05 27.08 -15.66
CA LEU A 447 20.46 25.89 -14.92
C LEU A 447 20.07 24.60 -15.67
N ILE A 448 18.88 24.54 -16.28
CA ILE A 448 18.46 23.39 -17.10
C ILE A 448 19.39 23.25 -18.30
N ALA A 449 19.66 24.35 -19.03
CA ALA A 449 20.54 24.38 -20.18
C ALA A 449 21.97 23.92 -19.82
N LYS A 450 22.52 24.44 -18.72
CA LYS A 450 23.83 24.05 -18.18
C LYS A 450 23.86 22.56 -17.82
N THR A 451 22.89 22.09 -17.04
CA THR A 451 22.81 20.69 -16.62
C THR A 451 22.65 19.76 -17.82
N TYR A 452 21.92 20.18 -18.86
CA TYR A 452 21.80 19.43 -20.11
C TYR A 452 23.14 19.27 -20.83
N VAL A 453 23.94 20.33 -20.96
CA VAL A 453 25.29 20.25 -21.56
C VAL A 453 26.21 19.33 -20.75
N GLU A 454 26.13 19.36 -19.42
CA GLU A 454 26.88 18.47 -18.52
C GLU A 454 26.59 16.98 -18.77
N THR A 455 25.43 16.62 -19.34
CA THR A 455 25.13 15.23 -19.74
C THR A 455 25.88 14.74 -20.99
N ASN A 456 26.66 15.63 -21.62
CA ASN A 456 27.32 15.46 -22.91
C ASN A 456 26.38 14.90 -23.99
N PRO A 457 25.36 15.67 -24.40
CA PRO A 457 24.39 15.24 -25.39
C PRO A 457 24.97 15.32 -26.80
N ARG A 458 24.58 14.38 -27.67
CA ARG A 458 24.88 14.41 -29.11
C ARG A 458 23.88 15.34 -29.80
N ILE A 459 24.24 16.60 -29.93
CA ILE A 459 23.42 17.64 -30.58
C ILE A 459 24.24 18.35 -31.68
N PRO A 460 23.59 18.90 -32.71
CA PRO A 460 24.23 19.77 -33.70
C PRO A 460 24.96 20.96 -33.08
N ASN A 461 26.03 21.43 -33.73
CA ASN A 461 26.83 22.55 -33.26
C ASN A 461 26.03 23.85 -33.13
N ASN A 462 25.08 24.12 -34.02
CA ASN A 462 24.23 25.31 -33.93
C ASN A 462 23.40 25.31 -32.63
N ILE A 463 22.77 24.18 -32.27
CA ILE A 463 22.00 24.05 -31.03
C ILE A 463 22.92 24.19 -29.81
N ARG A 464 24.11 23.57 -29.87
CA ARG A 464 25.11 23.68 -28.81
C ARG A 464 25.54 25.15 -28.60
N SER A 465 25.81 25.89 -29.67
CA SER A 465 26.15 27.30 -29.61
C SER A 465 25.01 28.16 -29.03
N SER A 466 23.75 27.90 -29.42
CA SER A 466 22.58 28.59 -28.85
C SER A 466 22.43 28.31 -27.34
N ILE A 467 22.69 27.06 -26.90
CA ILE A 467 22.69 26.70 -25.48
C ILE A 467 23.83 27.43 -24.72
N GLU A 468 25.05 27.42 -25.25
CA GLU A 468 26.20 28.09 -24.65
C GLU A 468 25.99 29.61 -24.56
N GLN A 469 25.34 30.20 -25.56
CA GLN A 469 24.94 31.62 -25.53
C GLN A 469 24.02 31.89 -24.33
N ILE A 470 22.98 31.08 -24.12
CA ILE A 470 22.06 31.22 -22.98
C ILE A 470 22.80 31.11 -21.64
N ILE A 471 23.67 30.10 -21.51
CA ILE A 471 24.44 29.85 -20.27
C ILE A 471 25.34 31.05 -19.96
N ASN A 472 26.02 31.60 -20.96
CA ASN A 472 27.01 32.67 -20.80
C ASN A 472 26.41 34.10 -20.84
N THR A 473 25.11 34.25 -21.14
CA THR A 473 24.47 35.57 -21.21
C THR A 473 24.52 36.27 -19.85
N SER A 474 25.12 37.47 -19.79
CA SER A 474 25.27 38.23 -18.55
C SER A 474 23.93 38.63 -17.94
N ASN A 475 23.87 38.74 -16.60
CA ASN A 475 22.70 39.29 -15.90
C ASN A 475 22.47 40.79 -16.17
N LYS A 476 23.44 41.48 -16.78
CA LYS A 476 23.31 42.86 -17.25
C LYS A 476 22.51 42.99 -18.56
N VAL A 477 22.30 41.88 -19.27
CA VAL A 477 21.49 41.86 -20.50
C VAL A 477 20.02 41.92 -20.10
N ASP A 478 19.27 42.75 -20.84
CA ASP A 478 17.84 42.91 -20.63
C ASP A 478 17.10 41.57 -20.60
N ILE A 479 16.08 41.49 -19.76
CA ILE A 479 15.37 40.25 -19.51
C ILE A 479 14.58 39.79 -20.73
N ALA A 480 14.03 40.70 -21.53
CA ALA A 480 13.33 40.34 -22.76
C ALA A 480 14.28 39.68 -23.75
N GLN A 481 15.49 40.25 -23.92
CA GLN A 481 16.53 39.66 -24.77
C GLN A 481 16.98 38.27 -24.28
N ARG A 482 17.07 38.06 -22.96
CA ARG A 482 17.36 36.74 -22.38
C ARG A 482 16.25 35.73 -22.68
N LEU A 483 14.99 36.15 -22.64
CA LEU A 483 13.84 35.32 -22.99
C LEU A 483 13.77 35.02 -24.50
N ASP A 484 14.12 35.99 -25.36
CA ASP A 484 14.22 35.78 -26.81
C ASP A 484 15.27 34.73 -27.17
N ASN A 485 16.39 34.68 -26.45
CA ASN A 485 17.40 33.64 -26.64
C ASN A 485 16.81 32.24 -26.35
N PHE A 486 15.98 32.09 -25.32
CA PHE A 486 15.29 30.83 -25.04
C PHE A 486 14.29 30.46 -26.13
N LYS A 487 13.54 31.43 -26.66
CA LYS A 487 12.59 31.22 -27.76
C LYS A 487 13.31 30.73 -29.02
N SER A 488 14.40 31.40 -29.40
CA SER A 488 15.23 31.02 -30.56
C SER A 488 15.75 29.58 -30.41
N LEU A 489 16.26 29.22 -29.22
CA LEU A 489 16.69 27.85 -28.95
C LEU A 489 15.54 26.84 -29.05
N ALA A 490 14.33 27.18 -28.58
CA ALA A 490 13.17 26.30 -28.69
C ALA A 490 12.83 26.00 -30.16
N GLU A 491 12.85 27.01 -31.02
CA GLU A 491 12.61 26.89 -32.46
C GLU A 491 13.67 26.03 -33.16
N ASP A 492 14.95 26.23 -32.83
CA ASP A 492 16.07 25.42 -33.32
C ASP A 492 15.91 23.93 -32.96
N ILE A 493 15.56 23.64 -31.70
CA ILE A 493 15.30 22.27 -31.23
C ILE A 493 14.09 21.66 -31.95
N GLN A 494 13.03 22.45 -32.17
CA GLN A 494 11.83 21.97 -32.86
C GLN A 494 12.12 21.63 -34.33
N LYS A 495 12.89 22.48 -35.02
CA LYS A 495 13.33 22.23 -36.40
C LYS A 495 14.17 20.98 -36.49
N TRP A 496 15.18 20.84 -35.63
CA TRP A 496 16.03 19.65 -35.58
C TRP A 496 15.26 18.35 -35.31
N LYS A 497 14.26 18.38 -34.42
CA LYS A 497 13.38 17.22 -34.16
C LYS A 497 12.54 16.83 -35.37
N LYS A 498 12.03 17.80 -36.15
CA LYS A 498 11.29 17.53 -37.40
C LYS A 498 12.21 16.88 -38.44
N ASP A 499 13.42 17.42 -38.59
CA ASP A 499 14.41 16.95 -39.55
C ASP A 499 14.97 15.56 -39.21
N ASN A 500 14.95 15.16 -37.93
CA ASN A 500 15.46 13.87 -37.44
C ASN A 500 14.36 12.85 -37.08
N SER A 501 13.15 13.00 -37.62
CA SER A 501 12.03 12.07 -37.41
C SER A 501 12.33 10.59 -37.77
N PHE A 502 13.42 10.34 -38.50
CA PHE A 502 13.96 9.02 -38.85
C PHE A 502 14.47 8.19 -37.64
N LEU A 503 14.75 8.82 -36.49
CA LEU A 503 15.25 8.14 -35.28
C LEU A 503 14.19 7.36 -34.49
N ARG A 504 12.90 7.48 -34.84
CA ARG A 504 11.80 6.68 -34.25
C ARG A 504 11.89 5.17 -34.56
N THR A 505 12.84 4.75 -35.39
CA THR A 505 12.94 3.37 -35.92
C THR A 505 13.93 2.48 -35.16
N MET A 506 14.67 2.99 -34.17
CA MET A 506 15.60 2.16 -33.39
C MET A 506 14.87 1.28 -32.34
N GLN A 507 15.34 0.04 -32.14
CA GLN A 507 14.89 -0.89 -31.09
C GLN A 507 16.10 -1.42 -30.29
N GLY A 508 15.96 -1.62 -28.97
CA GLY A 508 16.94 -2.36 -28.15
C GLY A 508 17.43 -1.66 -26.87
N ARG A 509 18.57 -2.12 -26.33
CA ARG A 509 19.20 -1.58 -25.09
C ARG A 509 19.72 -0.15 -25.25
N GLU A 510 20.16 0.22 -26.45
CA GLU A 510 20.54 1.61 -26.78
C GLU A 510 19.36 2.58 -26.61
N LEU A 511 18.13 2.08 -26.76
CA LEU A 511 16.92 2.87 -26.56
C LEU A 511 16.77 3.39 -25.13
N ARG A 512 17.29 2.73 -24.09
CA ARG A 512 17.09 3.20 -22.69
C ARG A 512 17.98 4.40 -22.35
N LEU A 513 19.27 4.35 -22.71
CA LEU A 513 20.19 5.48 -22.57
C LEU A 513 19.82 6.62 -23.53
N PHE A 514 19.34 6.27 -24.74
CA PHE A 514 18.84 7.25 -25.70
C PHE A 514 17.52 7.90 -25.22
N LYS A 515 16.59 7.14 -24.64
CA LYS A 515 15.31 7.65 -24.12
C LYS A 515 15.48 8.54 -22.89
N MET A 516 16.46 8.29 -22.00
CA MET A 516 16.80 9.24 -20.93
C MET A 516 17.36 10.58 -21.48
N LYS A 517 18.17 10.52 -22.54
CA LYS A 517 18.72 11.72 -23.19
C LYS A 517 17.68 12.46 -24.05
N GLU A 518 16.76 11.74 -24.70
CA GLU A 518 15.59 12.29 -25.42
C GLU A 518 14.55 12.91 -24.47
N ASP A 519 14.34 12.31 -23.30
CA ASP A 519 13.49 12.86 -22.25
C ASP A 519 14.08 14.19 -21.74
N SER A 520 15.41 14.28 -21.60
CA SER A 520 16.11 15.50 -21.16
C SER A 520 15.98 16.68 -22.13
N ILE A 521 16.09 16.46 -23.45
CA ILE A 521 15.86 17.52 -24.45
C ILE A 521 14.37 17.87 -24.58
N SER A 522 13.48 16.94 -24.23
CA SER A 522 12.04 17.21 -24.17
C SER A 522 11.68 18.05 -22.95
N ILE A 523 12.33 17.84 -21.79
CA ILE A 523 12.23 18.68 -20.60
C ILE A 523 12.77 20.09 -20.90
N LEU A 524 13.97 20.19 -21.50
CA LEU A 524 14.52 21.47 -21.93
C LEU A 524 13.57 22.16 -22.92
N ARG A 525 13.04 21.46 -23.92
CA ARG A 525 12.09 22.04 -24.89
C ARG A 525 10.80 22.54 -24.22
N VAL A 526 10.15 21.72 -23.39
CA VAL A 526 8.90 22.11 -22.69
C VAL A 526 9.15 23.33 -21.82
N PHE A 527 10.30 23.37 -21.12
CA PHE A 527 10.69 24.52 -20.33
C PHE A 527 10.97 25.77 -21.20
N LEU A 528 11.60 25.61 -22.36
CA LEU A 528 11.91 26.73 -23.26
C LEU A 528 10.68 27.29 -23.95
N GLU A 529 9.75 26.42 -24.38
CA GLU A 529 8.44 26.81 -24.91
C GLU A 529 7.66 27.62 -23.86
N TYR A 530 7.77 27.23 -22.60
CA TYR A 530 7.21 27.95 -21.46
C TYR A 530 7.92 29.28 -21.16
N ALA A 531 9.24 29.32 -21.15
CA ALA A 531 10.00 30.54 -20.92
C ALA A 531 9.74 31.62 -21.99
N ALA A 532 9.30 31.22 -23.18
CA ALA A 532 8.90 32.13 -24.26
C ALA A 532 7.47 32.71 -24.12
N MET A 533 6.59 32.12 -23.29
CA MET A 533 5.18 32.55 -23.13
C MET A 533 5.00 33.94 -22.50
N PRO A 534 5.74 34.35 -21.45
CA PRO A 534 5.64 35.70 -20.89
C PRO A 534 5.88 36.78 -21.93
N HIS A 535 6.74 36.51 -22.92
CA HIS A 535 7.02 37.46 -24.01
C HIS A 535 5.82 37.63 -24.95
N ILE A 536 4.99 36.60 -25.15
CA ILE A 536 3.78 36.67 -25.98
C ILE A 536 2.70 37.47 -25.26
N GLU A 537 2.52 37.24 -23.95
CA GLU A 537 1.54 37.97 -23.13
C GLU A 537 1.98 39.41 -22.84
N LEU A 538 3.26 39.67 -22.52
CA LEU A 538 3.80 41.02 -22.36
C LEU A 538 3.74 41.82 -23.66
N LYS A 539 4.04 41.19 -24.80
CA LYS A 539 3.93 41.84 -26.12
C LYS A 539 2.48 42.11 -26.49
N ALA A 540 1.55 41.18 -26.22
CA ALA A 540 0.12 41.40 -26.41
C ALA A 540 -0.43 42.50 -25.48
N LEU A 541 0.03 42.58 -24.24
CA LEU A 541 -0.31 43.65 -23.29
C LEU A 541 0.29 45.01 -23.71
N THR A 542 1.55 45.05 -24.17
CA THR A 542 2.16 46.29 -24.67
C THR A 542 1.57 46.75 -26.00
N GLU A 543 1.19 45.82 -26.89
CA GLU A 543 0.46 46.12 -28.12
C GLU A 543 -0.99 46.56 -27.84
N ALA A 544 -1.67 45.99 -26.84
CA ALA A 544 -3.02 46.41 -26.43
C ALA A 544 -3.05 47.74 -25.65
N LEU A 545 -1.95 48.10 -24.98
CA LEU A 545 -1.80 49.38 -24.25
C LEU A 545 -1.16 50.48 -25.10
N SER A 546 -0.69 50.17 -26.32
CA SER A 546 -0.24 51.17 -27.28
C SER A 546 -1.48 51.81 -27.94
N PRO A 547 -1.60 53.15 -28.00
CA PRO A 547 -2.72 53.78 -28.70
C PRO A 547 -2.69 53.36 -30.18
N PRO A 548 -3.86 53.12 -30.80
CA PRO A 548 -3.92 52.75 -32.20
C PRO A 548 -3.24 53.84 -33.04
N GLN A 549 -2.26 53.44 -33.85
CA GLN A 549 -1.60 54.31 -34.82
C GLN A 549 -2.53 54.69 -35.96
#